data_AF-A0A2Z4LNP1-F1
#
_entry.id   AF-A0A2Z4LNP1-F1
#
_cell.length_a   1.000
_cell.length_b   1.000
_cell.length_c   1.000
_cell.angle_alpha   90.00
_cell.angle_beta   90.00
_cell.angle_gamma   90.00
#
_symmetry.space_group_name_H-M   'P 1'
#
loop_
_entity.id
_entity.type
_entity.pdbx_description
1 polymer ?
#
loop_
_entity_poly.entity_id
_entity_poly.type
_entity_poly.pdbx_seq_one_letter_code
_entity_poly.pdbx_strand_id
1 'polypeptide(L)'
;MKKKNLILFSIFGSIATVALPVLSLKCEKTKDKIEPVWNVAPKAKWYTTDFSNYHEVGREFDKTFETTVFDRKNATRVKKTINYWQKFSYVDGEVVSMADGDTITVKAETDSWSYEWQTPAFKVGQLLKVRIESIDTLEENVPNVQVDPEEKKWAQRDHEFAAKLLPIGSKVRLAFANVSNMTYDRVVAHVFFGENYWRNFSVEMLAGAVTLARIGETEIASYEANYNENIKESPSSILLPYLAYAFNEGISEKKGFYNPSNDEYFESPAEFSKMYKAHGEMLPQSLYILDPALAPKGYTVSSRNIYHFIKSKTTTNSDK
;
A
#
# COMPACT_ATOMS: atom_id res chain seq x y z
N MET A 1 25.16 106.39 6.27
CA MET A 1 25.93 106.33 7.54
C MET A 1 25.84 104.93 8.12
N LYS A 2 27.01 104.38 8.50
CA LYS A 2 27.28 103.20 9.34
C LYS A 2 26.94 101.79 8.80
N LYS A 3 28.06 101.11 8.46
CA LYS A 3 28.37 99.67 8.41
C LYS A 3 27.57 98.80 9.38
N LYS A 4 27.32 97.55 8.97
CA LYS A 4 27.87 96.34 9.64
C LYS A 4 27.84 95.13 8.69
N ASN A 5 29.00 94.50 8.56
CA ASN A 5 29.19 93.19 7.94
C ASN A 5 28.52 92.13 8.82
N LEU A 6 27.84 91.16 8.21
CA LEU A 6 27.66 89.85 8.82
C LEU A 6 27.93 88.79 7.74
N ILE A 7 29.06 88.12 7.91
CA ILE A 7 29.43 86.88 7.25
C ILE A 7 28.61 85.79 7.93
N LEU A 8 27.84 85.00 7.17
CA LEU A 8 27.39 83.69 7.62
C LEU A 8 27.82 82.63 6.61
N PHE A 9 28.65 81.73 7.12
CA PHE A 9 29.15 80.53 6.49
C PHE A 9 27.99 79.60 6.09
N SER A 10 28.03 79.13 4.85
CA SER A 10 27.31 77.95 4.40
C SER A 10 27.94 76.71 5.01
N ILE A 11 27.22 75.99 5.86
CA ILE A 11 27.53 74.60 6.20
C ILE A 11 26.52 73.76 5.44
N PHE A 12 26.91 73.27 4.27
CA PHE A 12 26.25 72.12 3.65
C PHE A 12 26.57 70.91 4.53
N GLY A 13 25.66 70.60 5.44
CA GLY A 13 25.66 69.31 6.15
C GLY A 13 25.22 68.23 5.18
N SER A 14 26.19 67.49 4.63
CA SER A 14 25.95 66.22 3.98
C SER A 14 25.38 65.26 5.03
N ILE A 15 24.05 65.08 5.04
CA ILE A 15 23.44 63.97 5.76
C ILE A 15 23.89 62.71 5.01
N ALA A 16 24.92 62.07 5.53
CA ALA A 16 25.24 60.69 5.18
C ALA A 16 24.04 59.85 5.61
N THR A 17 23.15 59.56 4.67
CA THR A 17 22.19 58.47 4.80
C THR A 17 23.00 57.19 4.93
N VAL A 18 23.23 56.78 6.17
CA VAL A 18 23.69 55.43 6.48
C VAL A 18 22.59 54.53 5.96
N ALA A 19 22.82 53.97 4.77
CA ALA A 19 22.07 52.85 4.26
C ALA A 19 22.30 51.72 5.27
N LEU A 20 21.41 51.63 6.26
CA LEU A 20 21.29 50.42 7.04
C LEU A 20 21.07 49.31 6.01
N PRO A 21 21.92 48.26 5.99
CA PRO A 21 21.61 47.11 5.20
C PRO A 21 20.25 46.63 5.71
N VAL A 22 19.23 46.81 4.89
CA VAL A 22 18.01 46.03 5.02
C VAL A 22 18.51 44.63 4.78
N LEU A 23 18.84 43.93 5.88
CA LEU A 23 18.89 42.49 5.91
C LEU A 23 17.52 42.07 5.44
N SER A 24 17.36 41.90 4.14
CA SER A 24 16.37 41.00 3.62
C SER A 24 16.79 39.67 4.22
N LEU A 25 16.19 39.33 5.37
CA LEU A 25 15.97 37.97 5.75
C LEU A 25 15.25 37.38 4.55
N LYS A 26 16.05 36.85 3.62
CA LYS A 26 15.60 35.88 2.66
C LYS A 26 15.10 34.78 3.58
N CYS A 27 13.80 34.82 3.82
CA CYS A 27 13.08 33.72 4.38
C CYS A 27 13.18 32.65 3.28
N GLU A 28 14.36 32.04 3.17
CA GLU A 28 14.43 30.65 2.81
C GLU A 28 13.51 30.02 3.83
N LYS A 29 12.26 29.83 3.41
CA LYS A 29 11.56 28.64 3.80
C LYS A 29 12.56 27.55 3.47
N THR A 30 13.36 27.17 4.46
CA THR A 30 13.65 25.76 4.66
C THR A 30 12.24 25.18 4.62
N LYS A 31 11.85 24.72 3.42
CA LYS A 31 11.00 23.55 3.35
C LYS A 31 11.87 22.56 4.09
N ASP A 32 11.71 22.49 5.41
CA ASP A 32 12.06 21.30 6.15
C ASP A 32 11.45 20.24 5.27
N LYS A 33 12.32 19.49 4.57
CA LYS A 33 11.86 18.34 3.81
C LYS A 33 11.28 17.49 4.91
N ILE A 34 9.96 17.57 5.07
CA ILE A 34 9.24 16.71 5.98
C ILE A 34 9.54 15.35 5.40
N GLU A 35 10.49 14.66 6.04
CA GLU A 35 10.83 13.29 5.68
C GLU A 35 9.51 12.53 5.67
N PRO A 36 9.17 11.85 4.58
CA PRO A 36 7.92 11.12 4.50
C PRO A 36 7.81 10.20 5.73
N VAL A 37 6.64 10.16 6.35
CA VAL A 37 6.43 9.37 7.59
C VAL A 37 6.67 7.89 7.32
N TRP A 38 6.47 7.43 6.09
CA TRP A 38 6.79 6.08 5.64
C TRP A 38 8.28 5.71 5.69
N ASN A 39 9.20 6.69 5.63
CA ASN A 39 10.63 6.46 5.90
C ASN A 39 10.95 6.27 7.40
N VAL A 40 10.01 6.60 8.28
CA VAL A 40 10.20 6.61 9.74
C VAL A 40 9.56 5.38 10.40
N ALA A 41 9.27 4.32 9.64
CA ALA A 41 8.61 3.15 10.19
C ALA A 41 9.42 2.54 11.35
N PRO A 42 8.89 2.50 12.59
CA PRO A 42 9.52 1.78 13.66
C PRO A 42 9.51 0.30 13.30
N LYS A 43 10.66 -0.36 13.48
CA LYS A 43 10.72 -1.82 13.48
C LYS A 43 9.88 -2.33 14.65
N ALA A 44 8.61 -2.66 14.41
CA ALA A 44 7.87 -3.42 15.39
C ALA A 44 8.62 -4.75 15.57
N LYS A 45 8.94 -5.11 16.82
CA LYS A 45 9.85 -6.22 17.18
C LYS A 45 9.50 -7.57 16.51
N TRP A 46 8.29 -7.71 16.00
CA TRP A 46 7.77 -8.93 15.43
C TRP A 46 7.97 -9.07 13.92
N TYR A 47 8.21 -8.00 13.16
CA TYR A 47 8.54 -8.10 11.74
C TYR A 47 10.01 -8.49 11.54
N THR A 48 10.28 -9.44 10.66
CA THR A 48 11.65 -9.92 10.41
C THR A 48 12.32 -9.20 9.26
N THR A 49 11.51 -8.73 8.32
CA THR A 49 11.95 -7.90 7.20
C THR A 49 11.63 -6.45 7.49
N ASP A 50 12.53 -5.57 7.06
CA ASP A 50 12.25 -4.14 6.98
C ASP A 50 11.11 -3.93 5.97
N PHE A 51 10.21 -2.97 6.22
CA PHE A 51 9.11 -2.70 5.29
C PHE A 51 9.60 -2.24 3.92
N SER A 52 10.81 -1.67 3.86
CA SER A 52 11.51 -1.36 2.60
C SER A 52 11.88 -2.60 1.78
N ASN A 53 11.95 -3.78 2.39
CA ASN A 53 12.15 -5.06 1.69
C ASN A 53 10.82 -5.73 1.35
N TYR A 54 9.85 -4.94 0.88
CA TYR A 54 8.48 -5.41 0.59
C TYR A 54 8.41 -6.46 -0.52
N HIS A 55 9.42 -6.55 -1.38
CA HIS A 55 9.56 -7.60 -2.39
C HIS A 55 9.69 -9.01 -1.79
N GLU A 56 10.10 -9.13 -0.52
CA GLU A 56 10.26 -10.43 0.15
C GLU A 56 9.22 -10.66 1.26
N VAL A 57 8.09 -9.96 1.23
CA VAL A 57 7.07 -10.02 2.27
C VAL A 57 6.54 -11.44 2.58
N GLY A 58 6.56 -12.35 1.61
CA GLY A 58 6.19 -13.75 1.82
C GLY A 58 7.09 -14.48 2.82
N ARG A 59 8.31 -14.00 3.10
CA ARG A 59 9.15 -14.53 4.20
C ARG A 59 8.47 -14.40 5.56
N GLU A 60 7.64 -13.38 5.75
CA GLU A 60 6.88 -13.22 6.99
C GLU A 60 5.93 -14.40 7.21
N PHE A 61 5.48 -15.04 6.13
CA PHE A 61 4.57 -16.17 6.19
C PHE A 61 5.25 -17.51 6.53
N ASP A 62 6.57 -17.59 6.38
CA ASP A 62 7.38 -18.75 6.75
C ASP A 62 7.60 -18.86 8.27
N LYS A 63 7.29 -17.80 9.03
CA LYS A 63 7.41 -17.78 10.49
C LYS A 63 6.57 -18.86 11.13
N THR A 64 7.21 -19.63 11.99
CA THR A 64 6.56 -20.68 12.77
C THR A 64 6.23 -20.22 14.18
N PHE A 65 5.13 -20.72 14.71
CA PHE A 65 4.68 -20.48 16.09
C PHE A 65 3.88 -21.68 16.59
N GLU A 66 3.90 -21.87 17.90
CA GLU A 66 3.03 -22.85 18.54
C GLU A 66 1.63 -22.27 18.73
N THR A 67 0.61 -23.02 18.32
CA THR A 67 -0.78 -22.67 18.60
C THR A 67 -1.60 -23.90 18.95
N THR A 68 -2.76 -23.67 19.57
CA THR A 68 -3.69 -24.73 19.93
C THR A 68 -4.72 -24.86 18.82
N VAL A 69 -4.86 -26.07 18.30
CA VAL A 69 -5.70 -26.34 17.16
C VAL A 69 -6.64 -27.52 17.44
N PHE A 70 -7.86 -27.47 16.90
CA PHE A 70 -8.84 -28.52 17.10
C PHE A 70 -8.62 -29.67 16.11
N ASP A 71 -8.18 -30.81 16.61
CA ASP A 71 -8.10 -32.06 15.85
C ASP A 71 -9.49 -32.70 15.79
N ARG A 72 -10.19 -32.54 14.65
CA ARG A 72 -11.53 -33.12 14.46
C ARG A 72 -11.53 -34.65 14.50
N LYS A 73 -10.41 -35.33 14.20
CA LYS A 73 -10.35 -36.81 14.13
C LYS A 73 -10.49 -37.38 15.54
N ASN A 74 -9.83 -36.74 16.49
CA ASN A 74 -9.82 -37.14 17.89
C ASN A 74 -10.77 -36.30 18.76
N ALA A 75 -11.42 -35.28 18.18
CA ALA A 75 -12.25 -34.28 18.86
C ALA A 75 -11.54 -33.60 20.05
N THR A 76 -10.24 -33.33 19.92
CA THR A 76 -9.40 -32.75 20.98
C THR A 76 -8.66 -31.51 20.51
N ARG A 77 -8.24 -30.66 21.47
CA ARG A 77 -7.32 -29.55 21.20
C ARG A 77 -5.88 -30.00 21.41
N VAL A 78 -5.04 -29.86 20.39
CA VAL A 78 -3.63 -30.23 20.43
C VAL A 78 -2.75 -29.02 20.17
N LYS A 79 -1.59 -28.94 20.82
CA LYS A 79 -0.57 -27.94 20.50
C LYS A 79 0.19 -28.39 19.26
N LYS A 80 0.39 -27.47 18.32
CA LYS A 80 1.23 -27.71 17.14
C LYS A 80 2.01 -26.47 16.76
N THR A 81 3.20 -26.71 16.22
CA THR A 81 3.98 -25.71 15.51
C THR A 81 3.48 -25.62 14.07
N ILE A 82 2.99 -24.46 13.67
CA ILE A 82 2.56 -24.16 12.29
C ILE A 82 3.19 -22.86 11.81
N ASN A 83 3.13 -22.57 10.51
CA ASN A 83 3.45 -21.24 9.97
C ASN A 83 2.19 -20.45 9.56
N TYR A 84 2.37 -19.23 9.05
CA TYR A 84 1.22 -18.40 8.62
C TYR A 84 0.57 -18.88 7.33
N TRP A 85 1.32 -19.47 6.39
CA TRP A 85 0.71 -20.14 5.23
C TRP A 85 -0.36 -21.12 5.68
N GLN A 86 0.02 -21.96 6.65
CA GLN A 86 -0.87 -22.89 7.30
C GLN A 86 -2.01 -22.14 8.02
N LYS A 87 -1.72 -21.23 8.95
CA LYS A 87 -2.77 -20.51 9.72
C LYS A 87 -3.88 -19.91 8.84
N PHE A 88 -3.53 -19.35 7.68
CA PHE A 88 -4.49 -18.68 6.80
C PHE A 88 -5.12 -19.59 5.74
N SER A 89 -4.75 -20.87 5.72
CA SER A 89 -5.05 -21.78 4.60
C SER A 89 -4.43 -21.30 3.29
N TYR A 90 -3.98 -22.24 2.46
CA TYR A 90 -3.38 -21.89 1.18
C TYR A 90 -3.62 -22.95 0.12
N VAL A 91 -3.46 -22.56 -1.13
CA VAL A 91 -3.40 -23.48 -2.26
C VAL A 91 -2.30 -23.03 -3.22
N ASP A 92 -1.48 -23.98 -3.66
CA ASP A 92 -0.49 -23.73 -4.72
C ASP A 92 -1.15 -24.01 -6.06
N GLY A 93 -0.81 -23.20 -7.06
CA GLY A 93 -1.46 -23.27 -8.37
C GLY A 93 -0.66 -22.63 -9.49
N GLU A 94 -1.21 -22.75 -10.69
CA GLU A 94 -0.69 -22.14 -11.91
C GLU A 94 -1.70 -21.15 -12.50
N VAL A 95 -1.24 -19.96 -12.86
CA VAL A 95 -2.07 -18.95 -13.53
C VAL A 95 -2.37 -19.40 -14.95
N VAL A 96 -3.65 -19.57 -15.28
CA VAL A 96 -4.09 -20.00 -16.61
C VAL A 96 -4.69 -18.88 -17.45
N SER A 97 -5.19 -17.83 -16.82
CA SER A 97 -5.68 -16.62 -17.51
C SER A 97 -5.74 -15.42 -16.57
N MET A 98 -5.76 -14.22 -17.16
CA MET A 98 -5.96 -12.92 -16.50
C MET A 98 -7.12 -12.23 -17.20
N ALA A 99 -8.12 -11.79 -16.44
CA ALA A 99 -9.31 -11.13 -16.99
C ALA A 99 -9.13 -9.61 -17.05
N ASP A 100 -8.51 -9.07 -16.00
CA ASP A 100 -8.15 -7.67 -15.77
C ASP A 100 -6.92 -7.67 -14.81
N GLY A 101 -6.46 -6.49 -14.41
CA GLY A 101 -5.25 -6.36 -13.59
C GLY A 101 -5.34 -6.91 -12.16
N ASP A 102 -6.53 -7.20 -11.62
CA ASP A 102 -6.75 -7.72 -10.27
C ASP A 102 -7.58 -9.02 -10.20
N THR A 103 -7.94 -9.60 -11.36
CA THR A 103 -8.71 -10.83 -11.48
C THR A 103 -8.00 -11.85 -12.37
N ILE A 104 -7.64 -12.98 -11.77
CA ILE A 104 -6.95 -14.09 -12.45
C ILE A 104 -7.72 -15.39 -12.32
N THR A 105 -7.46 -16.34 -13.20
CA THR A 105 -7.86 -17.74 -13.01
C THR A 105 -6.64 -18.59 -12.75
N VAL A 106 -6.70 -19.37 -11.67
CA VAL A 106 -5.63 -20.25 -11.22
C VAL A 106 -6.12 -21.69 -11.25
N LYS A 107 -5.33 -22.59 -11.83
CA LYS A 107 -5.54 -24.02 -11.71
C LYS A 107 -4.81 -24.52 -10.47
N ALA A 108 -5.55 -25.08 -9.51
CA ALA A 108 -4.98 -25.63 -8.30
C ALA A 108 -4.05 -26.82 -8.63
N GLU A 109 -2.83 -26.79 -8.11
CA GLU A 109 -1.84 -27.87 -8.24
C GLU A 109 -1.75 -28.72 -6.97
N THR A 110 -2.21 -28.18 -5.84
CA THR A 110 -2.38 -28.91 -4.59
C THR A 110 -3.84 -28.90 -4.16
N ASP A 111 -4.23 -29.85 -3.31
CA ASP A 111 -5.42 -29.67 -2.48
C ASP A 111 -5.18 -28.46 -1.56
N SER A 112 -6.21 -27.67 -1.27
CA SER A 112 -6.06 -26.54 -0.36
C SER A 112 -5.71 -27.04 1.02
N TRP A 113 -4.67 -26.49 1.63
CA TRP A 113 -4.37 -26.76 3.02
C TRP A 113 -5.33 -25.98 3.91
N SER A 114 -5.96 -26.66 4.86
CA SER A 114 -6.57 -25.99 6.01
C SER A 114 -6.44 -26.84 7.26
N TYR A 115 -6.10 -26.22 8.38
CA TYR A 115 -5.98 -26.94 9.63
C TYR A 115 -7.36 -27.30 10.18
N GLU A 116 -8.27 -26.34 10.11
CA GLU A 116 -9.59 -26.45 10.72
C GLU A 116 -10.50 -27.40 9.93
N TRP A 117 -10.24 -27.56 8.64
CA TRP A 117 -11.04 -28.34 7.72
C TRP A 117 -10.25 -29.57 7.27
N GLN A 118 -10.64 -30.74 7.78
CA GLN A 118 -10.06 -32.03 7.34
C GLN A 118 -10.40 -32.37 5.87
N THR A 119 -11.35 -31.64 5.28
CA THR A 119 -11.64 -31.71 3.86
C THR A 119 -11.14 -30.42 3.22
N PRO A 120 -10.28 -30.51 2.20
CA PRO A 120 -9.77 -29.33 1.53
C PRO A 120 -10.93 -28.65 0.79
N ALA A 121 -11.01 -27.32 0.91
CA ALA A 121 -11.99 -26.48 0.23
C ALA A 121 -11.80 -26.50 -1.29
N PHE A 122 -10.55 -26.61 -1.76
CA PHE A 122 -10.19 -26.71 -3.17
C PHE A 122 -9.43 -27.99 -3.45
N LYS A 123 -9.67 -28.57 -4.63
CA LYS A 123 -9.05 -29.81 -5.07
C LYS A 123 -8.05 -29.60 -6.20
N VAL A 124 -7.02 -30.45 -6.27
CA VAL A 124 -6.10 -30.48 -7.41
C VAL A 124 -6.88 -30.50 -8.73
N GLY A 125 -6.48 -29.65 -9.68
CA GLY A 125 -7.08 -29.51 -11.00
C GLY A 125 -8.28 -28.56 -11.06
N GLN A 126 -8.83 -28.11 -9.92
CA GLN A 126 -9.91 -27.15 -9.89
C GLN A 126 -9.46 -25.79 -10.44
N LEU A 127 -10.31 -25.16 -11.26
CA LEU A 127 -10.14 -23.78 -11.71
C LEU A 127 -10.75 -22.83 -10.68
N LEU A 128 -9.94 -21.91 -10.18
CA LEU A 128 -10.32 -20.90 -9.21
C LEU A 128 -10.27 -19.54 -9.91
N LYS A 129 -11.42 -18.87 -10.02
CA LYS A 129 -11.43 -17.45 -10.35
C LYS A 129 -11.08 -16.68 -9.07
N VAL A 130 -10.01 -15.92 -9.10
CA VAL A 130 -9.46 -15.22 -7.94
C VAL A 130 -9.62 -13.74 -8.15
N ARG A 131 -10.28 -13.07 -7.20
CA ARG A 131 -10.16 -11.63 -7.01
C ARG A 131 -8.97 -11.39 -6.07
N ILE A 132 -8.01 -10.61 -6.53
CA ILE A 132 -6.82 -10.29 -5.77
C ILE A 132 -7.18 -9.25 -4.71
N GLU A 133 -6.80 -9.53 -3.46
CA GLU A 133 -7.15 -8.70 -2.32
C GLU A 133 -6.25 -7.44 -2.21
N SER A 134 -6.74 -6.40 -1.53
CA SER A 134 -6.02 -5.16 -1.19
C SER A 134 -5.77 -4.15 -2.33
N ILE A 135 -6.11 -4.47 -3.57
CA ILE A 135 -6.07 -3.55 -4.72
C ILE A 135 -7.40 -3.60 -5.48
N ASP A 136 -7.58 -2.63 -6.37
CA ASP A 136 -8.62 -2.62 -7.41
C ASP A 136 -7.96 -1.94 -8.61
N THR A 137 -7.85 -2.63 -9.74
CA THR A 137 -7.35 -2.04 -11.00
C THR A 137 -8.50 -1.37 -11.73
N LEU A 138 -8.20 -0.65 -12.82
CA LEU A 138 -9.28 -0.09 -13.64
C LEU A 138 -9.99 -1.21 -14.41
N GLU A 139 -11.27 -1.04 -14.71
CA GLU A 139 -12.02 -2.06 -15.46
C GLU A 139 -11.62 -2.06 -16.94
N GLU A 140 -11.42 -3.25 -17.51
CA GLU A 140 -11.37 -3.44 -18.98
C GLU A 140 -12.70 -3.93 -19.55
N ASN A 141 -13.44 -4.70 -18.75
CA ASN A 141 -14.60 -5.46 -19.17
C ASN A 141 -15.62 -5.58 -18.03
N VAL A 142 -16.70 -4.80 -18.09
CA VAL A 142 -17.84 -4.95 -17.17
C VAL A 142 -18.96 -5.71 -17.89
N PRO A 143 -19.53 -6.79 -17.29
CA PRO A 143 -20.63 -7.53 -17.91
C PRO A 143 -21.81 -6.61 -18.28
N ASN A 144 -22.18 -6.60 -19.56
CA ASN A 144 -23.30 -5.84 -20.11
C ASN A 144 -23.20 -4.31 -19.98
N VAL A 145 -22.01 -3.78 -19.69
CA VAL A 145 -21.77 -2.33 -19.62
C VAL A 145 -20.56 -1.99 -20.48
N GLN A 146 -20.70 -0.94 -21.31
CA GLN A 146 -19.55 -0.40 -22.01
C GLN A 146 -18.71 0.41 -21.02
N VAL A 147 -17.47 -0.04 -20.80
CA VAL A 147 -16.49 0.72 -20.01
C VAL A 147 -16.15 2.02 -20.74
N ASP A 148 -15.98 3.09 -19.97
CA ASP A 148 -15.55 4.38 -20.49
C ASP A 148 -14.23 4.24 -21.27
N PRO A 149 -14.11 4.78 -22.50
CA PRO A 149 -12.92 4.58 -23.33
C PRO A 149 -11.61 5.07 -22.69
N GLU A 150 -11.69 6.09 -21.85
CA GLU A 150 -10.53 6.63 -21.15
C GLU A 150 -10.10 5.69 -20.02
N GLU A 151 -11.04 5.20 -19.21
CA GLU A 151 -10.77 4.17 -18.18
C GLU A 151 -10.14 2.92 -18.80
N LYS A 152 -10.75 2.41 -19.88
CA LYS A 152 -10.26 1.21 -20.59
C LYS A 152 -8.84 1.37 -21.11
N LYS A 153 -8.46 2.56 -21.57
CA LYS A 153 -7.10 2.85 -22.06
C LYS A 153 -6.06 2.72 -20.95
N TRP A 154 -6.38 3.19 -19.76
CA TRP A 154 -5.51 3.09 -18.60
C TRP A 154 -5.52 1.68 -17.99
N ALA A 155 -6.67 1.02 -17.98
CA ALA A 155 -6.82 -0.37 -17.59
C ALA A 155 -5.89 -1.30 -18.39
N GLN A 156 -5.79 -1.08 -19.71
CA GLN A 156 -4.83 -1.84 -20.53
C GLN A 156 -3.38 -1.74 -20.03
N ARG A 157 -2.98 -0.58 -19.48
CA ARG A 157 -1.61 -0.39 -18.99
C ARG A 157 -1.38 -1.08 -17.64
N ASP A 158 -2.37 -1.08 -16.75
CA ASP A 158 -2.26 -1.81 -15.48
C ASP A 158 -2.31 -3.33 -15.70
N HIS A 159 -3.13 -3.81 -16.64
CA HIS A 159 -3.15 -5.20 -17.11
C HIS A 159 -1.79 -5.59 -17.69
N GLU A 160 -1.21 -4.79 -18.58
CA GLU A 160 0.12 -5.09 -19.14
C GLU A 160 1.21 -5.18 -18.07
N PHE A 161 1.11 -4.38 -17.00
CA PHE A 161 2.03 -4.48 -15.86
C PHE A 161 1.76 -5.75 -15.04
N ALA A 162 0.49 -6.05 -14.74
CA ALA A 162 0.06 -7.27 -14.08
C ALA A 162 0.55 -8.54 -14.82
N ALA A 163 0.37 -8.59 -16.13
CA ALA A 163 0.80 -9.71 -16.98
C ALA A 163 2.33 -9.86 -17.05
N LYS A 164 3.10 -8.78 -16.85
CA LYS A 164 4.57 -8.85 -16.73
C LYS A 164 5.00 -9.40 -15.37
N LEU A 165 4.31 -9.01 -14.30
CA LEU A 165 4.57 -9.54 -12.97
C LEU A 165 4.19 -11.01 -12.87
N LEU A 166 3.06 -11.37 -13.47
CA LEU A 166 2.44 -12.69 -13.36
C LEU A 166 2.02 -13.23 -14.74
N PRO A 167 2.99 -13.60 -15.60
CA PRO A 167 2.69 -14.23 -16.88
C PRO A 167 1.83 -15.49 -16.74
N ILE A 168 1.06 -15.82 -17.78
CA ILE A 168 0.37 -17.12 -17.86
C ILE A 168 1.40 -18.25 -17.72
N GLY A 169 1.10 -19.24 -16.88
CA GLY A 169 2.00 -20.32 -16.49
C GLY A 169 2.79 -20.03 -15.20
N SER A 170 2.71 -18.82 -14.63
CA SER A 170 3.34 -18.51 -13.35
C SER A 170 2.80 -19.39 -12.22
N LYS A 171 3.71 -19.90 -11.40
CA LYS A 171 3.40 -20.60 -10.16
C LYS A 171 3.07 -19.59 -9.07
N VAL A 172 1.97 -19.84 -8.36
CA VAL A 172 1.45 -18.97 -7.30
C VAL A 172 1.05 -19.77 -6.08
N ARG A 173 1.09 -19.10 -4.93
CA ARG A 173 0.44 -19.54 -3.69
C ARG A 173 -0.65 -18.53 -3.36
N LEU A 174 -1.88 -19.02 -3.24
CA LEU A 174 -3.02 -18.23 -2.79
C LEU A 174 -3.14 -18.39 -1.28
N ALA A 175 -3.15 -17.29 -0.52
CA ALA A 175 -3.43 -17.28 0.90
C ALA A 175 -4.76 -16.55 1.17
N PHE A 176 -5.58 -17.09 2.08
CA PHE A 176 -6.96 -16.63 2.25
C PHE A 176 -7.16 -15.98 3.61
N ALA A 177 -7.79 -14.81 3.67
CA ALA A 177 -8.32 -14.33 4.95
C ALA A 177 -9.43 -15.26 5.46
N ASN A 178 -10.24 -15.77 4.53
CA ASN A 178 -11.24 -16.80 4.77
C ASN A 178 -11.53 -17.56 3.46
N VAL A 179 -11.32 -18.88 3.46
CA VAL A 179 -11.53 -19.75 2.27
C VAL A 179 -12.98 -19.78 1.76
N SER A 180 -13.94 -19.39 2.61
CA SER A 180 -15.36 -19.30 2.27
C SER A 180 -15.77 -17.91 1.75
N ASN A 181 -14.86 -16.92 1.78
CA ASN A 181 -15.16 -15.58 1.29
C ASN A 181 -15.19 -15.58 -0.25
N MET A 182 -16.39 -15.40 -0.80
CA MET A 182 -16.61 -15.30 -2.24
C MET A 182 -17.19 -13.93 -2.59
N THR A 183 -16.67 -13.32 -3.66
CA THR A 183 -17.26 -12.15 -4.31
C THR A 183 -17.82 -12.58 -5.65
N TYR A 184 -19.14 -12.76 -5.71
CA TYR A 184 -19.82 -13.44 -6.82
C TYR A 184 -19.31 -14.89 -6.97
N ASP A 185 -18.75 -15.25 -8.12
CA ASP A 185 -18.16 -16.57 -8.41
C ASP A 185 -16.64 -16.61 -8.19
N ARG A 186 -16.06 -15.55 -7.62
CA ARG A 186 -14.62 -15.41 -7.36
C ARG A 186 -14.29 -15.66 -5.91
N VAL A 187 -13.23 -16.43 -5.65
CA VAL A 187 -12.61 -16.50 -4.32
C VAL A 187 -11.76 -15.25 -4.11
N VAL A 188 -11.72 -14.73 -2.89
CA VAL A 188 -10.86 -13.59 -2.53
C VAL A 188 -9.57 -14.11 -1.91
N ALA A 189 -8.42 -13.73 -2.45
CA ALA A 189 -7.13 -14.20 -1.95
C ALA A 189 -6.01 -13.17 -2.12
N HIS A 190 -5.00 -13.29 -1.27
CA HIS A 190 -3.69 -12.70 -1.50
C HIS A 190 -2.87 -13.65 -2.39
N VAL A 191 -2.32 -13.11 -3.48
CA VAL A 191 -1.54 -13.89 -4.45
C VAL A 191 -0.05 -13.68 -4.21
N PHE A 192 0.66 -14.77 -3.94
CA PHE A 192 2.11 -14.77 -3.79
C PHE A 192 2.78 -15.53 -4.92
N PHE A 193 3.96 -15.07 -5.34
CA PHE A 193 4.66 -15.58 -6.51
C PHE A 193 6.18 -15.37 -6.40
N GLY A 194 6.91 -15.82 -7.43
CA GLY A 194 8.37 -15.75 -7.47
C GLY A 194 9.03 -16.84 -6.63
N GLU A 195 10.32 -16.67 -6.37
CA GLU A 195 11.09 -17.62 -5.56
C GLU A 195 10.43 -17.84 -4.20
N ASN A 196 10.14 -19.10 -3.87
CA ASN A 196 9.50 -19.52 -2.61
C ASN A 196 8.21 -18.76 -2.25
N TYR A 197 7.53 -18.14 -3.23
CA TYR A 197 6.36 -17.29 -3.01
C TYR A 197 6.65 -16.07 -2.12
N TRP A 198 7.86 -15.50 -2.17
CA TRP A 198 8.24 -14.36 -1.35
C TRP A 198 7.65 -13.02 -1.82
N ARG A 199 7.25 -12.90 -3.09
CA ARG A 199 6.64 -11.68 -3.61
C ARG A 199 5.13 -11.73 -3.46
N ASN A 200 4.50 -10.61 -3.13
CA ASN A 200 3.04 -10.47 -3.09
C ASN A 200 2.56 -9.57 -4.22
N PHE A 201 1.58 -10.03 -5.00
CA PHE A 201 1.12 -9.33 -6.21
C PHE A 201 0.60 -7.91 -5.92
N SER A 202 -0.25 -7.74 -4.90
CA SER A 202 -0.83 -6.45 -4.54
C SER A 202 0.24 -5.44 -4.11
N VAL A 203 1.23 -5.90 -3.35
CA VAL A 203 2.40 -5.09 -2.97
C VAL A 203 3.17 -4.63 -4.20
N GLU A 204 3.43 -5.53 -5.15
CA GLU A 204 4.19 -5.23 -6.37
C GLU A 204 3.45 -4.28 -7.32
N MET A 205 2.12 -4.43 -7.45
CA MET A 205 1.27 -3.52 -8.21
C MET A 205 1.26 -2.11 -7.60
N LEU A 206 1.19 -2.00 -6.27
CA LEU A 206 1.25 -0.71 -5.56
C LEU A 206 2.64 -0.07 -5.67
N ALA A 207 3.72 -0.86 -5.54
CA ALA A 207 5.09 -0.41 -5.78
C ALA A 207 5.30 0.10 -7.21
N GLY A 208 4.67 -0.56 -8.18
CA GLY A 208 4.63 -0.14 -9.57
C GLY A 208 3.84 1.15 -9.80
N ALA A 209 3.02 1.56 -8.82
CA ALA A 209 2.16 2.74 -8.87
C ALA A 209 1.22 2.75 -10.11
N VAL A 210 0.67 1.57 -10.43
CA VAL A 210 -0.29 1.35 -11.53
C VAL A 210 -1.71 1.08 -11.03
N THR A 211 -1.92 1.07 -9.71
CA THR A 211 -3.23 0.80 -9.09
C THR A 211 -3.38 1.59 -7.79
N LEU A 212 -4.63 1.75 -7.35
CA LEU A 212 -4.95 2.22 -6.01
C LEU A 212 -5.18 1.06 -5.05
N ALA A 213 -5.01 1.34 -3.76
CA ALA A 213 -5.23 0.37 -2.71
C ALA A 213 -6.71 0.30 -2.33
N ARG A 214 -7.20 -0.93 -2.18
CA ARG A 214 -8.56 -1.28 -1.76
C ARG A 214 -8.52 -1.80 -0.32
N ILE A 215 -8.32 -0.89 0.62
CA ILE A 215 -8.24 -1.17 2.05
C ILE A 215 -9.49 -0.65 2.75
N GLY A 216 -10.16 -1.52 3.50
CA GLY A 216 -11.32 -1.19 4.29
C GLY A 216 -11.00 -0.95 5.77
N GLU A 217 -12.03 -0.57 6.50
CA GLU A 217 -11.94 -0.36 7.94
C GLU A 217 -11.62 -1.66 8.70
N THR A 218 -12.07 -2.80 8.19
CA THR A 218 -11.85 -4.11 8.82
C THR A 218 -10.38 -4.52 8.80
N GLU A 219 -9.67 -4.28 7.69
CA GLU A 219 -8.25 -4.59 7.56
C GLU A 219 -7.42 -3.72 8.52
N ILE A 220 -7.75 -2.43 8.60
CA ILE A 220 -7.11 -1.51 9.55
C ILE A 220 -7.40 -1.92 11.00
N ALA A 221 -8.66 -2.20 11.34
CA ALA A 221 -9.02 -2.64 12.69
C ALA A 221 -8.30 -3.93 13.07
N SER A 222 -8.21 -4.88 12.14
CA SER A 222 -7.45 -6.12 12.35
C SER A 222 -5.98 -5.80 12.62
N TYR A 223 -5.34 -4.97 11.81
CA TYR A 223 -3.95 -4.57 12.02
C TYR A 223 -3.73 -3.91 13.39
N GLU A 224 -4.56 -2.93 13.77
CA GLU A 224 -4.44 -2.22 15.03
C GLU A 224 -4.60 -3.14 16.24
N ALA A 225 -5.60 -4.04 16.20
CA ALA A 225 -5.86 -5.00 17.27
C ALA A 225 -4.73 -6.03 17.40
N ASN A 226 -4.14 -6.45 16.28
CA ASN A 226 -3.08 -7.45 16.25
C ASN A 226 -1.67 -6.87 16.31
N TYR A 227 -1.50 -5.55 16.41
CA TYR A 227 -0.19 -4.90 16.26
C TYR A 227 0.86 -5.44 17.22
N ASN A 228 0.49 -5.64 18.50
CA ASN A 228 1.38 -6.15 19.55
C ASN A 228 1.29 -7.66 19.76
N GLU A 229 0.38 -8.35 19.06
CA GLU A 229 0.20 -9.79 19.25
C GLU A 229 1.37 -10.58 18.64
N ASN A 230 1.76 -11.67 19.31
CA ASN A 230 2.85 -12.53 18.82
C ASN A 230 2.43 -13.33 17.58
N ILE A 231 1.13 -13.60 17.44
CA ILE A 231 0.54 -14.33 16.32
C ILE A 231 -0.48 -13.39 15.67
N LYS A 232 -0.38 -13.18 14.36
CA LYS A 232 -1.31 -12.33 13.61
C LYS A 232 -2.53 -13.12 13.15
N GLU A 233 -3.72 -12.58 13.40
CA GLU A 233 -4.97 -13.28 13.10
C GLU A 233 -5.45 -13.14 11.65
N SER A 234 -4.85 -12.29 10.82
CA SER A 234 -5.17 -12.18 9.39
C SER A 234 -3.94 -11.94 8.52
N PRO A 235 -3.98 -12.33 7.23
CA PRO A 235 -2.94 -11.97 6.27
C PRO A 235 -2.75 -10.44 6.16
N SER A 236 -3.86 -9.68 6.13
CA SER A 236 -3.83 -8.21 6.06
C SER A 236 -3.07 -7.59 7.23
N SER A 237 -3.17 -8.15 8.44
CA SER A 237 -2.38 -7.66 9.59
C SER A 237 -0.86 -7.82 9.41
N ILE A 238 -0.41 -8.73 8.55
CA ILE A 238 1.00 -8.87 8.16
C ILE A 238 1.33 -7.97 6.97
N LEU A 239 0.48 -7.96 5.94
CA LEU A 239 0.74 -7.29 4.67
C LEU A 239 0.62 -5.76 4.73
N LEU A 240 -0.21 -5.22 5.63
CA LEU A 240 -0.60 -3.81 5.60
C LEU A 240 0.58 -2.82 5.64
N PRO A 241 1.63 -2.99 6.47
CA PRO A 241 2.76 -2.06 6.43
C PRO A 241 3.57 -2.14 5.13
N TYR A 242 3.66 -3.33 4.51
CA TYR A 242 4.35 -3.50 3.23
C TYR A 242 3.54 -2.90 2.08
N LEU A 243 2.22 -3.08 2.09
CA LEU A 243 1.31 -2.42 1.15
C LEU A 243 1.44 -0.89 1.27
N ALA A 244 1.45 -0.37 2.51
CA ALA A 244 1.61 1.06 2.77
C ALA A 244 2.97 1.56 2.27
N TYR A 245 4.07 0.88 2.61
CA TYR A 245 5.40 1.28 2.16
C TYR A 245 5.49 1.30 0.63
N ALA A 246 5.14 0.18 -0.02
CA ALA A 246 5.18 0.04 -1.48
C ALA A 246 4.35 1.11 -2.20
N PHE A 247 3.12 1.36 -1.73
CA PHE A 247 2.24 2.35 -2.32
C PHE A 247 2.83 3.77 -2.27
N ASN A 248 3.38 4.15 -1.11
CA ASN A 248 3.91 5.49 -0.93
C ASN A 248 5.26 5.69 -1.62
N GLU A 249 6.11 4.66 -1.64
CA GLU A 249 7.35 4.68 -2.43
C GLU A 249 7.04 4.84 -3.92
N GLY A 250 6.10 4.04 -4.47
CA GLY A 250 5.72 4.12 -5.87
C GLY A 250 5.23 5.50 -6.30
N ILE A 251 4.40 6.14 -5.47
CA ILE A 251 3.93 7.52 -5.70
C ILE A 251 5.06 8.53 -5.57
N SER A 252 5.88 8.43 -4.52
CA SER A 252 6.95 9.38 -4.23
C SER A 252 8.04 9.36 -5.30
N GLU A 253 8.39 8.16 -5.79
CA GLU A 253 9.40 7.96 -6.84
C GLU A 253 8.85 8.19 -8.25
N LYS A 254 7.57 8.59 -8.38
CA LYS A 254 6.93 8.86 -9.67
C LYS A 254 7.02 7.66 -10.61
N LYS A 255 6.73 6.45 -10.09
CA LYS A 255 6.64 5.22 -10.89
C LYS A 255 5.30 5.14 -11.64
N GLY A 256 5.21 4.19 -12.57
CA GLY A 256 3.96 3.81 -13.23
C GLY A 256 3.20 4.99 -13.81
N PHE A 257 1.95 5.15 -13.38
CA PHE A 257 1.07 6.20 -13.89
C PHE A 257 1.40 7.60 -13.38
N TYR A 258 2.32 7.74 -12.43
CA TYR A 258 2.77 9.04 -11.92
C TYR A 258 4.08 9.51 -12.57
N ASN A 259 4.64 8.77 -13.53
CA ASN A 259 5.91 9.11 -14.16
C ASN A 259 5.75 10.25 -15.19
N PRO A 260 6.33 11.44 -14.95
CA PRO A 260 6.22 12.57 -15.87
C PRO A 260 6.98 12.38 -17.20
N SER A 261 7.74 11.28 -17.33
CA SER A 261 8.40 10.92 -18.60
C SER A 261 7.46 10.21 -19.57
N ASN A 262 6.29 9.77 -19.12
CA ASN A 262 5.25 9.21 -19.98
C ASN A 262 4.48 10.33 -20.69
N ASP A 263 4.00 10.07 -21.91
CA ASP A 263 3.16 11.02 -22.66
C ASP A 263 1.89 11.42 -21.90
N GLU A 264 1.38 10.51 -21.08
CA GLU A 264 0.25 10.73 -20.18
C GLU A 264 0.59 10.18 -18.79
N TYR A 265 0.32 10.98 -17.77
CA TYR A 265 0.55 10.65 -16.37
C TYR A 265 -0.43 11.42 -15.47
N PHE A 266 -0.55 11.00 -14.21
CA PHE A 266 -1.30 11.69 -13.17
C PHE A 266 -0.36 12.40 -12.21
N GLU A 267 -0.72 13.60 -11.75
CA GLU A 267 0.09 14.35 -10.80
C GLU A 267 -0.08 13.84 -9.36
N SER A 268 -1.25 13.25 -9.06
CA SER A 268 -1.62 12.82 -7.71
C SER A 268 -2.61 11.64 -7.69
N PRO A 269 -2.68 10.89 -6.58
CA PRO A 269 -3.66 9.82 -6.42
C PRO A 269 -5.12 10.27 -6.58
N ALA A 270 -5.45 11.54 -6.26
CA ALA A 270 -6.80 12.08 -6.47
C ALA A 270 -7.14 12.33 -7.94
N GLU A 271 -6.14 12.56 -8.77
CA GLU A 271 -6.35 12.64 -10.22
C GLU A 271 -6.55 11.25 -10.79
N PHE A 272 -5.66 10.32 -10.44
CA PHE A 272 -5.77 8.93 -10.87
C PHE A 272 -7.10 8.30 -10.42
N SER A 273 -7.57 8.56 -9.20
CA SER A 273 -8.83 7.99 -8.71
C SER A 273 -10.06 8.38 -9.52
N LYS A 274 -10.02 9.46 -10.31
CA LYS A 274 -11.12 9.85 -11.19
C LYS A 274 -11.29 8.91 -12.38
N MET A 275 -10.27 8.09 -12.67
CA MET A 275 -10.33 7.11 -13.74
C MET A 275 -11.19 5.89 -13.40
N TYR A 276 -11.45 5.63 -12.12
CA TYR A 276 -12.25 4.51 -11.62
C TYR A 276 -13.76 4.75 -11.80
N LYS A 277 -14.19 4.99 -13.05
CA LYS A 277 -15.58 5.36 -13.35
C LYS A 277 -16.52 4.17 -13.12
N ALA A 278 -16.05 2.94 -13.30
CA ALA A 278 -16.84 1.72 -13.05
C ALA A 278 -16.94 1.33 -11.56
N HIS A 279 -15.93 1.65 -10.74
CA HIS A 279 -15.85 1.23 -9.33
C HIS A 279 -16.32 2.27 -8.32
N GLY A 280 -16.47 3.53 -8.75
CA GLY A 280 -16.70 4.67 -7.86
C GLY A 280 -15.39 5.23 -7.27
N GLU A 281 -15.50 6.09 -6.24
CA GLU A 281 -14.31 6.74 -5.67
C GLU A 281 -13.43 5.75 -4.89
N MET A 282 -12.26 5.41 -5.45
CA MET A 282 -11.28 4.51 -4.83
C MET A 282 -10.32 5.20 -3.86
N LEU A 283 -10.13 6.52 -3.98
CA LEU A 283 -9.22 7.27 -3.11
C LEU A 283 -9.50 7.10 -1.61
N PRO A 284 -10.75 7.15 -1.11
CA PRO A 284 -11.04 7.00 0.33
C PRO A 284 -10.46 5.71 0.94
N GLN A 285 -10.43 4.62 0.19
CA GLN A 285 -9.86 3.34 0.63
C GLN A 285 -8.33 3.39 0.68
N SER A 286 -7.70 4.10 -0.26
CA SER A 286 -6.26 4.34 -0.24
C SER A 286 -5.81 5.26 0.89
N LEU A 287 -6.66 6.16 1.37
CA LEU A 287 -6.33 7.11 2.46
C LEU A 287 -6.04 6.43 3.82
N TYR A 288 -6.36 5.15 3.98
CA TYR A 288 -5.96 4.37 5.16
C TYR A 288 -4.46 4.04 5.18
N ILE A 289 -3.83 3.96 4.01
CA ILE A 289 -2.41 3.62 3.88
C ILE A 289 -1.59 4.68 3.14
N LEU A 290 -2.20 5.76 2.65
CA LEU A 290 -1.49 6.88 2.05
C LEU A 290 -0.79 7.73 3.12
N ASP A 291 0.46 8.11 2.88
CA ASP A 291 1.20 8.98 3.78
C ASP A 291 0.55 10.37 3.80
N PRO A 292 0.34 10.96 5.00
CA PRO A 292 -0.18 12.32 5.13
C PRO A 292 0.57 13.37 4.28
N ALA A 293 1.88 13.22 4.06
CA ALA A 293 2.69 14.12 3.25
C ALA A 293 2.43 13.99 1.74
N LEU A 294 1.87 12.86 1.30
CA LEU A 294 1.48 12.59 -0.09
C LEU A 294 -0.03 12.77 -0.33
N ALA A 295 -0.77 13.15 0.72
CA ALA A 295 -2.21 13.38 0.62
C ALA A 295 -2.52 14.52 -0.39
N PRO A 296 -3.45 14.30 -1.34
CA PRO A 296 -3.84 15.33 -2.29
C PRO A 296 -4.44 16.56 -1.58
N LYS A 297 -4.22 17.75 -2.15
CA LYS A 297 -4.75 18.99 -1.57
C LYS A 297 -6.27 18.91 -1.43
N GLY A 298 -6.77 19.25 -0.24
CA GLY A 298 -8.21 19.21 0.07
C GLY A 298 -8.68 17.85 0.62
N TYR A 299 -7.80 16.85 0.66
CA TYR A 299 -8.07 15.57 1.29
C TYR A 299 -7.31 15.48 2.62
N THR A 300 -7.99 14.96 3.63
CA THR A 300 -7.38 14.57 4.90
C THR A 300 -7.27 13.06 4.87
N VAL A 301 -6.09 12.50 5.18
CA VAL A 301 -5.97 11.05 5.37
C VAL A 301 -6.91 10.57 6.48
N SER A 302 -7.24 9.29 6.46
CA SER A 302 -8.13 8.70 7.47
C SER A 302 -7.63 8.97 8.89
N SER A 303 -8.55 9.19 9.84
CA SER A 303 -8.19 9.23 11.26
C SER A 303 -7.58 7.91 11.73
N ARG A 304 -7.95 6.80 11.07
CA ARG A 304 -7.39 5.45 11.26
C ARG A 304 -6.29 5.12 10.24
N ASN A 305 -5.59 6.14 9.74
CA ASN A 305 -4.45 5.92 8.86
C ASN A 305 -3.33 5.17 9.60
N ILE A 306 -2.69 4.22 8.90
CA ILE A 306 -1.62 3.39 9.48
C ILE A 306 -0.46 4.21 10.05
N TYR A 307 -0.07 5.31 9.41
CA TYR A 307 1.05 6.14 9.88
C TYR A 307 0.68 6.94 11.13
N HIS A 308 -0.58 7.39 11.26
CA HIS A 308 -1.07 7.99 12.51
C HIS A 308 -1.00 6.98 13.66
N PHE A 309 -1.47 5.75 13.42
CA PHE A 309 -1.41 4.69 14.41
C PHE A 309 0.02 4.38 14.82
N ILE A 310 0.91 4.13 13.86
CA ILE A 310 2.32 3.82 14.11
C ILE A 310 3.00 4.94 14.92
N LYS A 311 2.83 6.20 14.50
CA LYS A 311 3.41 7.36 15.20
C LYS A 311 2.93 7.43 16.65
N SER A 312 1.64 7.18 16.89
CA SER A 312 1.08 7.19 18.24
C SER A 312 1.72 6.14 19.17
N LYS A 313 2.15 5.00 18.63
CA LYS A 313 2.82 3.92 19.38
C LYS A 313 4.30 4.20 19.62
N THR A 314 4.96 4.93 18.73
CA THR A 314 6.37 5.29 18.92
C THR A 314 6.53 6.36 20.01
N THR A 315 5.70 7.40 20.02
CA THR A 315 5.77 8.48 21.01
C THR A 315 5.45 8.01 22.43
N THR A 316 4.57 7.02 22.61
CA THR A 316 4.26 6.49 23.95
C THR A 316 5.37 5.65 24.56
N ASN A 317 6.35 5.20 23.77
CA ASN A 317 7.46 4.37 24.25
C ASN A 317 8.74 5.18 24.54
N SER A 318 8.83 6.45 24.14
CA SER A 318 9.98 7.31 24.48
C SER A 318 9.89 7.94 25.87
N ASP A 319 8.71 7.90 26.50
CA ASP A 319 8.41 8.55 27.78
C ASP A 319 8.39 7.55 28.96
N LYS A 320 8.94 6.34 28.78
CA LYS A 320 9.09 5.30 29.81
C LYS A 320 10.52 4.81 29.91
#